data_AF-A0A1E7LXV4-F1
#
_entry.id   AF-A0A1E7LXV4-F1
#
_cell.length_a   1.000
_cell.length_b   1.000
_cell.length_c   1.000
_cell.angle_alpha   90.00
_cell.angle_beta   90.00
_cell.angle_gamma   90.00
#
_symmetry.space_group_name_H-M   'P 1'
#
loop_
_entity.id
_entity.type
_entity.pdbx_description
1 polymer ?
#
loop_
_entity_poly.entity_id
_entity_poly.type
_entity_poly.pdbx_seq_one_letter_code
_entity_poly.pdbx_strand_id
1 'polypeptide(L)'
;MPGAGGATTARQVIGAGDIPVDTPRVPAREAAETELSKPMYHENDPNFLERALNDFWDWVAGVFDAASAAPGGPAGLVVLALLVIGLAVALWWRLGTPQRSSRPAADALFESDGPRSAAQHRAAAEAHAAALRWTEAVQERMRAIVRSLEERALLDPRPGRTADEAAAEAGRVLPDHAARLRSAARQFDDVTYGGRTAGQPAYLALRTLDTELDEAKPLFSGALRGAAG
;
A
#
# COMPACT_ATOMS: atom_id res chain seq x y z
N MET A 1 -59.39 26.42 67.68
CA MET A 1 -58.70 27.54 67.02
C MET A 1 -58.04 26.99 65.75
N PRO A 2 -58.18 27.68 64.60
CA PRO A 2 -58.16 27.07 63.26
C PRO A 2 -56.82 27.27 62.50
N GLY A 3 -56.68 26.57 61.37
CA GLY A 3 -55.69 26.82 60.30
C GLY A 3 -55.13 25.49 59.74
N ALA A 4 -55.71 24.83 58.74
CA ALA A 4 -55.94 25.15 57.31
C ALA A 4 -54.80 24.69 56.37
N GLY A 5 -55.19 23.92 55.32
CA GLY A 5 -54.41 23.56 54.13
C GLY A 5 -53.86 22.12 54.15
N GLY A 6 -54.13 21.20 53.22
CA GLY A 6 -54.80 21.23 51.93
C GLY A 6 -55.08 19.78 51.44
N ALA A 7 -55.92 19.66 50.42
CA ALA A 7 -56.69 18.48 50.06
C ALA A 7 -55.99 17.47 49.11
N THR A 8 -56.24 16.18 49.41
CA THR A 8 -56.66 15.08 48.52
C THR A 8 -55.91 14.78 47.21
N THR A 9 -55.35 13.56 47.13
CA THR A 9 -55.78 12.55 46.13
C THR A 9 -55.38 11.15 46.60
N ALA A 10 -56.36 10.25 46.57
CA ALA A 10 -56.24 8.83 46.83
C ALA A 10 -55.44 8.14 45.72
N ARG A 11 -54.79 7.00 46.00
CA ARG A 11 -55.14 5.71 45.38
C ARG A 11 -54.31 4.52 45.91
N GLN A 12 -55.06 3.51 46.35
CA GLN A 12 -54.82 2.06 46.28
C GLN A 12 -53.57 1.42 46.91
N VAL A 13 -53.84 0.84 48.09
CA VAL A 13 -53.58 -0.55 48.50
C VAL A 13 -53.07 -1.49 47.40
N ILE A 14 -51.88 -2.06 47.61
CA ILE A 14 -51.63 -3.51 47.50
C ILE A 14 -50.77 -3.91 48.70
N GLY A 15 -51.39 -4.57 49.67
CA GLY A 15 -50.71 -5.35 50.70
C GLY A 15 -51.05 -6.81 50.47
N ALA A 16 -50.05 -7.60 50.10
CA ALA A 16 -49.90 -9.06 50.17
C ALA A 16 -48.66 -9.34 49.32
N GLY A 17 -47.53 -9.68 49.93
CA GLY A 17 -47.28 -11.06 50.29
C GLY A 17 -46.63 -11.74 49.09
N ASP A 18 -45.35 -12.10 49.24
CA ASP A 18 -44.64 -13.03 48.37
C ASP A 18 -44.37 -12.56 46.93
N ILE A 19 -43.23 -11.88 46.73
CA ILE A 19 -42.45 -12.15 45.52
C ILE A 19 -41.18 -12.87 45.98
N PRO A 20 -41.15 -14.20 45.89
CA PRO A 20 -39.90 -14.95 45.95
C PRO A 20 -39.08 -14.50 44.75
N VAL A 21 -38.10 -13.62 44.97
CA VAL A 21 -36.99 -13.44 44.03
C VAL A 21 -36.03 -14.61 44.20
N ASP A 22 -36.54 -15.81 43.91
CA ASP A 22 -35.73 -16.99 43.60
C ASP A 22 -35.28 -16.90 42.13
N THR A 23 -34.62 -15.80 41.78
CA THR A 23 -33.67 -15.83 40.68
C THR A 23 -32.34 -16.22 41.32
N PRO A 24 -31.93 -17.51 41.28
CA PRO A 24 -30.64 -17.91 41.80
C PRO A 24 -29.56 -17.01 41.17
N ARG A 25 -28.68 -16.47 42.02
CA ARG A 25 -27.69 -15.43 41.65
C ARG A 25 -26.78 -15.88 40.50
N VAL A 26 -26.61 -17.19 40.33
CA VAL A 26 -25.75 -17.81 39.31
C VAL A 26 -26.43 -17.81 37.92
N PRO A 27 -27.66 -18.34 37.74
CA PRO A 27 -28.38 -18.24 36.46
C PRO A 27 -28.65 -16.81 35.98
N ALA A 28 -28.90 -15.86 36.90
CA ALA A 28 -29.06 -14.46 36.52
C ALA A 28 -27.77 -13.82 35.99
N ARG A 29 -26.61 -14.26 36.52
CA ARG A 29 -25.29 -13.83 36.07
C ARG A 29 -24.94 -14.43 34.70
N GLU A 30 -25.19 -15.72 34.52
CA GLU A 30 -24.94 -16.40 33.23
C GLU A 30 -25.85 -15.86 32.11
N ALA A 31 -27.11 -15.55 32.43
CA ALA A 31 -28.02 -14.89 31.50
C ALA A 31 -27.57 -13.47 31.14
N ALA A 32 -27.04 -12.71 32.10
CA ALA A 32 -26.47 -11.38 31.85
C ALA A 32 -25.17 -11.42 31.04
N GLU A 33 -24.28 -12.39 31.30
CA GLU A 33 -23.06 -12.60 30.51
C GLU A 33 -23.40 -12.96 29.04
N THR A 34 -24.45 -13.76 28.83
CA THR A 34 -24.92 -14.11 27.48
C THR A 34 -25.51 -12.89 26.74
N GLU A 35 -26.28 -12.04 27.44
CA GLU A 35 -26.88 -10.83 26.86
C GLU A 35 -25.84 -9.75 26.55
N LEU A 36 -24.83 -9.58 27.41
CA LEU A 36 -23.73 -8.62 27.24
C LEU A 36 -22.71 -9.07 26.17
N SER A 37 -22.65 -10.35 25.84
CA SER A 37 -21.83 -10.86 24.74
C SER A 37 -22.43 -10.60 23.34
N LYS A 38 -23.63 -9.99 23.27
CA LYS A 38 -24.27 -9.68 21.99
C LYS A 38 -23.46 -8.62 21.22
N PRO A 39 -23.19 -8.85 19.91
CA PRO A 39 -22.41 -7.93 19.06
C PRO A 39 -23.00 -6.52 18.95
N MET A 40 -24.30 -6.36 19.24
CA MET A 40 -25.03 -5.08 19.21
C MET A 40 -24.46 -4.03 20.19
N TYR A 41 -23.68 -4.43 21.19
CA TYR A 41 -23.05 -3.49 22.15
C TYR A 41 -21.55 -3.22 21.89
N HIS A 42 -20.95 -3.78 20.83
CA HIS A 42 -19.51 -3.63 20.52
C HIS A 42 -19.20 -2.45 19.56
N GLU A 43 -20.13 -1.51 19.39
CA GLU A 43 -19.94 -0.33 18.53
C GLU A 43 -19.03 0.77 19.12
N ASN A 44 -18.47 0.56 20.32
CA ASN A 44 -17.48 1.44 20.95
C ASN A 44 -16.14 0.75 21.26
N ASP A 45 -15.83 -0.38 20.60
CA ASP A 45 -14.44 -0.84 20.61
C ASP A 45 -13.60 0.15 19.78
N PRO A 46 -12.56 0.78 20.37
CA PRO A 46 -11.74 1.74 19.64
C PRO A 46 -11.18 1.06 18.41
N ASN A 47 -11.45 1.66 17.26
CA ASN A 47 -11.05 1.14 15.96
C ASN A 47 -9.54 0.82 16.01
N PHE A 48 -9.08 -0.33 15.50
CA PHE A 48 -7.65 -0.65 15.49
C PHE A 48 -6.80 0.47 14.88
N LEU A 49 -7.40 1.18 13.92
CA LEU A 49 -6.85 2.39 13.32
C LEU A 49 -6.75 3.57 14.30
N GLU A 50 -7.78 3.80 15.11
CA GLU A 50 -7.82 4.87 16.10
C GLU A 50 -6.82 4.61 17.24
N ARG A 51 -6.71 3.35 17.69
CA ARG A 51 -5.68 2.95 18.66
C ARG A 51 -4.28 3.16 18.09
N ALA A 52 -4.01 2.72 16.86
CA ALA A 52 -2.74 2.96 16.20
C ALA A 52 -2.43 4.45 15.98
N LEU A 53 -3.45 5.27 15.70
CA LEU A 53 -3.29 6.71 15.54
C LEU A 53 -2.93 7.38 16.87
N ASN A 54 -3.58 6.97 17.95
CA ASN A 54 -3.29 7.47 19.29
C ASN A 54 -1.89 7.04 19.74
N ASP A 55 -1.52 5.78 19.57
CA ASP A 55 -0.18 5.28 19.88
C ASP A 55 0.91 6.04 19.09
N PHE A 56 0.61 6.41 17.84
CA PHE A 56 1.50 7.23 17.01
C PHE A 56 1.65 8.66 17.56
N TRP A 57 0.54 9.32 17.93
CA TRP A 57 0.59 10.69 18.47
C TRP A 57 1.27 10.76 19.84
N ASP A 58 1.07 9.76 20.69
CA ASP A 58 1.74 9.64 21.99
C ASP A 58 3.24 9.45 21.82
N TRP A 59 3.66 8.63 20.84
CA TRP A 59 5.08 8.49 20.49
C TRP A 59 5.68 9.82 20.01
N VAL A 60 4.98 10.56 19.14
CA VAL A 60 5.43 11.88 18.67
C VAL A 60 5.57 12.86 19.83
N ALA A 61 4.58 12.95 20.72
CA ALA A 61 4.62 13.82 21.88
C ALA A 61 5.79 13.48 22.81
N GLY A 62 6.05 12.19 23.05
CA GLY A 62 7.18 11.72 23.85
C GLY A 62 8.54 12.12 23.27
N VAL A 63 8.67 12.17 21.95
CA VAL A 63 9.89 12.67 21.29
C VAL A 63 10.07 14.17 21.50
N PHE A 64 9.00 14.96 21.40
CA PHE A 64 9.05 16.40 21.66
C PHE A 64 9.36 16.71 23.13
N ASP A 65 8.80 15.97 24.08
CA ASP A 65 9.08 16.11 25.51
C ASP A 65 10.50 15.68 25.87
N ALA A 66 11.00 14.59 25.30
CA ALA A 66 12.39 14.17 25.49
C ALA A 66 13.37 15.20 24.90
N ALA A 67 13.00 15.86 23.79
CA ALA A 67 13.79 16.93 23.19
C ALA A 67 13.75 18.24 24.00
N SER A 68 12.65 18.53 24.71
CA SER A 68 12.49 19.72 25.55
C SER A 68 13.14 19.57 26.93
N ALA A 69 13.24 18.34 27.44
CA ALA A 69 13.84 18.00 28.73
C ALA A 69 15.38 17.81 28.69
N ALA A 70 15.98 17.71 27.50
CA ALA A 70 17.43 17.63 27.37
C ALA A 70 18.11 18.96 27.78
N PRO A 71 19.29 18.97 28.42
CA PRO A 71 19.97 20.18 28.93
C PRO A 71 20.43 21.21 27.88
N GLY A 72 19.90 21.19 26.65
CA GLY A 72 20.33 22.00 25.51
C GLY A 72 19.26 22.90 24.86
N GLY A 73 18.03 22.97 25.39
CA GLY A 73 16.99 23.87 24.88
C GLY A 73 16.80 23.80 23.34
N PRO A 74 16.54 24.91 22.63
CA PRO A 74 16.33 24.89 21.17
C PRO A 74 17.51 24.29 20.36
N ALA A 75 18.69 24.14 20.95
CA ALA A 75 19.81 23.46 20.31
C ALA A 75 19.57 21.94 20.13
N GLY A 76 18.82 21.29 21.02
CA GLY A 76 18.43 19.88 20.86
C GLY A 76 17.51 19.68 19.65
N LEU A 77 16.59 20.63 19.43
CA LEU A 77 15.68 20.66 18.29
C LEU A 77 16.44 20.90 16.98
N VAL A 78 17.46 21.76 17.00
CA VAL A 78 18.38 21.96 15.86
C VAL A 78 19.17 20.68 15.55
N VAL A 79 19.71 19.99 16.56
CA VAL A 79 20.44 18.72 16.35
C VAL A 79 19.53 17.62 15.80
N LEU A 80 18.31 17.50 16.33
CA LEU A 80 17.31 16.57 15.81
C LEU A 80 16.93 16.91 14.36
N ALA A 81 16.70 18.19 14.06
CA ALA A 81 16.43 18.64 12.69
C ALA A 81 17.60 18.32 11.75
N LEU A 82 18.85 18.55 12.19
CA LEU A 82 20.04 18.18 11.41
C LEU A 82 20.16 16.67 11.21
N LEU A 83 19.81 15.85 12.20
CA LEU A 83 19.76 14.39 12.08
C LEU A 83 18.69 13.94 11.09
N VAL A 84 17.48 14.52 11.16
CA VAL A 84 16.38 14.21 10.22
C VAL A 84 16.73 14.67 8.81
N ILE A 85 17.31 15.86 8.63
CA ILE A 85 17.80 16.36 7.33
C ILE A 85 18.91 15.45 6.81
N GLY A 86 19.87 15.08 7.65
CA GLY A 86 20.95 14.15 7.29
C GLY A 86 20.41 12.78 6.86
N LEU A 87 19.42 12.25 7.59
CA LEU A 87 18.75 11.00 7.26
C LEU A 87 17.93 11.13 5.97
N ALA A 88 17.24 12.25 5.76
CA ALA A 88 16.50 12.54 4.54
C ALA A 88 17.43 12.66 3.33
N VAL A 89 18.57 13.36 3.46
CA VAL A 89 19.61 13.45 2.42
C VAL A 89 20.21 12.07 2.14
N ALA A 90 20.50 11.28 3.18
CA ALA A 90 20.98 9.92 3.04
C ALA A 90 19.95 9.01 2.36
N LEU A 91 18.66 9.12 2.71
CA LEU A 91 17.57 8.45 2.02
C LEU A 91 17.42 8.94 0.59
N TRP A 92 17.57 10.23 0.32
CA TRP A 92 17.45 10.82 -1.01
C TRP A 92 18.61 10.39 -1.91
N TRP A 93 19.81 10.24 -1.36
CA TRP A 93 20.95 9.62 -2.03
C TRP A 93 20.76 8.10 -2.21
N ARG A 94 20.10 7.42 -1.27
CA ARG A 94 19.84 5.97 -1.31
C ARG A 94 18.70 5.61 -2.27
N LEU A 95 17.64 6.41 -2.36
CA LEU A 95 16.49 6.23 -3.28
C LEU A 95 16.79 6.68 -4.72
N GLY A 96 18.03 7.13 -4.98
CA GLY A 96 18.45 7.54 -6.30
C GLY A 96 17.91 8.93 -6.62
N THR A 97 18.79 9.92 -6.51
CA THR A 97 18.60 11.17 -7.25
C THR A 97 18.41 10.82 -8.73
N PRO A 98 17.46 11.44 -9.44
CA PRO A 98 17.41 11.36 -10.90
C PRO A 98 18.63 12.14 -11.41
N GLN A 99 19.74 11.43 -11.52
CA GLN A 99 20.93 11.95 -12.15
C GLN A 99 20.56 12.12 -13.61
N ARG A 100 20.40 13.39 -14.02
CA ARG A 100 20.36 13.79 -15.43
C ARG A 100 21.71 13.41 -16.04
N SER A 101 21.80 12.16 -16.47
CA SER A 101 22.90 11.69 -17.29
C SER A 101 22.74 12.32 -18.66
N SER A 102 23.45 13.43 -18.87
CA SER A 102 23.62 14.06 -20.17
C SER A 102 24.10 13.01 -21.18
N ARG A 103 23.35 12.81 -22.27
CA ARG A 103 23.79 12.03 -23.44
C ARG A 103 23.29 12.69 -24.74
N PRO A 104 23.90 12.36 -25.90
CA PRO A 104 24.36 13.31 -26.91
C PRO A 104 23.19 13.97 -27.66
N ALA A 105 23.42 15.20 -28.12
CA ALA A 105 22.48 16.14 -28.71
C ALA A 105 21.70 15.68 -29.98
N ALA A 106 21.75 14.41 -30.37
CA ALA A 106 21.04 13.87 -31.52
C ALA A 106 19.59 13.45 -31.20
N ASP A 107 19.30 12.99 -29.97
CA ASP A 107 17.95 12.56 -29.56
C ASP A 107 17.10 13.69 -28.92
N ALA A 108 17.72 14.83 -28.63
CA ALA A 108 17.06 15.96 -27.96
C ALA A 108 16.01 16.69 -28.82
N LEU A 109 15.87 16.31 -30.10
CA LEU A 109 14.88 16.92 -31.00
C LEU A 109 13.49 16.26 -30.95
N PHE A 110 13.33 15.14 -30.24
CA PHE A 110 12.03 14.46 -30.09
C PHE A 110 11.55 14.25 -28.65
N GLU A 111 12.32 14.65 -27.63
CA GLU A 111 11.97 14.38 -26.23
C GLU A 111 11.69 15.65 -25.43
N SER A 112 10.43 16.10 -25.53
CA SER A 112 9.82 17.01 -24.55
C SER A 112 8.35 16.63 -24.37
N ASP A 113 7.99 16.23 -23.13
CA ASP A 113 6.65 16.00 -22.57
C ASP A 113 6.01 14.59 -22.66
N GLY A 114 6.81 13.53 -22.88
CA GLY A 114 6.32 12.13 -22.87
C GLY A 114 6.76 11.30 -21.65
N PRO A 115 6.00 10.25 -21.26
CA PRO A 115 6.49 9.19 -20.35
C PRO A 115 7.78 8.56 -20.90
N ARG A 116 8.66 8.07 -20.01
CA ARG A 116 9.91 7.41 -20.40
C ARG A 116 9.66 6.23 -21.34
N SER A 117 10.51 6.09 -22.36
CA SER A 117 10.44 4.99 -23.32
C SER A 117 10.94 3.67 -22.71
N ALA A 118 10.60 2.54 -23.35
CA ALA A 118 11.11 1.24 -22.93
C ALA A 118 12.65 1.21 -22.92
N ALA A 119 13.29 1.75 -23.95
CA ALA A 119 14.75 1.84 -24.06
C ALA A 119 15.39 2.64 -22.92
N GLN A 120 14.78 3.75 -22.51
CA GLN A 120 15.24 4.54 -21.37
C GLN A 120 15.15 3.75 -20.05
N HIS A 121 14.06 3.01 -19.84
CA HIS A 121 13.93 2.12 -18.68
C HIS A 121 14.96 0.97 -18.70
N ARG A 122 15.25 0.38 -19.88
CA ARG A 122 16.31 -0.63 -20.02
C ARG A 122 17.69 -0.08 -19.63
N ALA A 123 18.02 1.12 -20.11
CA ALA A 123 19.27 1.79 -19.78
C ALA A 123 19.38 2.11 -18.27
N ALA A 124 18.29 2.57 -17.65
CA ALA A 124 18.25 2.81 -16.20
C ALA A 124 18.46 1.49 -15.42
N ALA A 125 17.77 0.42 -15.82
CA ALA A 125 17.92 -0.90 -15.20
C ALA A 125 19.36 -1.43 -15.28
N GLU A 126 20.04 -1.21 -16.41
CA GLU A 126 21.46 -1.56 -16.59
C GLU A 126 22.38 -0.74 -15.71
N ALA A 127 22.13 0.57 -15.57
CA ALA A 127 22.90 1.42 -14.65
C ALA A 127 22.74 0.97 -13.18
N HIS A 128 21.54 0.57 -12.76
CA HIS A 128 21.31 0.00 -11.43
C HIS A 128 22.04 -1.33 -11.25
N ALA A 129 21.97 -2.23 -12.23
CA ALA A 129 22.68 -3.51 -12.21
C ALA A 129 24.20 -3.33 -12.13
N ALA A 130 24.77 -2.38 -12.89
CA ALA A 130 26.19 -2.06 -12.85
C ALA A 130 26.64 -1.52 -11.48
N ALA A 131 25.74 -0.84 -10.76
CA ALA A 131 25.95 -0.37 -9.40
C ALA A 131 25.60 -1.42 -8.32
N LEU A 132 25.35 -2.69 -8.70
CA LEU A 132 24.92 -3.77 -7.82
C LEU A 132 23.61 -3.48 -7.05
N ARG A 133 22.80 -2.54 -7.54
CA ARG A 133 21.49 -2.16 -7.02
C ARG A 133 20.40 -2.99 -7.69
N TRP A 134 20.33 -4.26 -7.30
CA TRP A 134 19.52 -5.27 -8.00
C TRP A 134 18.02 -5.04 -7.89
N THR A 135 17.53 -4.53 -6.75
CA THR A 135 16.09 -4.27 -6.56
C THR A 135 15.60 -3.21 -7.55
N GLU A 136 16.32 -2.09 -7.63
CA GLU A 136 16.03 -0.99 -8.54
C GLU A 136 16.20 -1.45 -10.00
N ALA A 137 17.19 -2.30 -10.28
CA ALA A 137 17.36 -2.88 -11.60
C ALA A 137 16.18 -3.76 -12.03
N VAL A 138 15.62 -4.56 -11.11
CA VAL A 138 14.41 -5.38 -11.35
C VAL A 138 13.19 -4.48 -11.56
N GLN A 139 13.02 -3.45 -10.74
CA GLN A 139 11.90 -2.51 -10.86
C GLN A 139 11.93 -1.78 -12.22
N GLU A 140 13.08 -1.23 -12.62
CA GLU A 140 13.23 -0.54 -13.90
C GLU A 140 13.11 -1.50 -15.09
N ARG A 141 13.60 -2.75 -14.98
CA ARG A 141 13.42 -3.74 -16.06
C ARG A 141 11.95 -4.16 -16.21
N MET A 142 11.18 -4.25 -15.12
CA MET A 142 9.74 -4.52 -15.22
C MET A 142 8.99 -3.35 -15.88
N ARG A 143 9.36 -2.10 -15.54
CA ARG A 143 8.81 -0.91 -16.23
C ARG A 143 9.14 -0.94 -17.72
N ALA A 144 10.36 -1.35 -18.09
CA ALA A 144 10.75 -1.51 -19.50
C ALA A 144 9.89 -2.57 -20.22
N ILE A 145 9.64 -3.72 -19.59
CA ILE A 145 8.81 -4.78 -20.17
C ILE A 145 7.39 -4.27 -20.44
N VAL A 146 6.72 -3.69 -19.44
CA VAL A 146 5.36 -3.17 -19.61
C VAL A 146 5.33 -2.09 -20.68
N ARG A 147 6.29 -1.17 -20.66
CA ARG A 147 6.37 -0.09 -21.65
C ARG A 147 6.63 -0.61 -23.06
N SER A 148 7.49 -1.63 -23.23
CA SER A 148 7.75 -2.26 -24.53
C SER A 148 6.48 -2.93 -25.09
N LEU A 149 5.71 -3.60 -24.23
CA LEU A 149 4.44 -4.22 -24.63
C LEU A 149 3.40 -3.16 -25.04
N GLU A 150 3.35 -2.01 -24.36
CA GLU A 150 2.50 -0.87 -24.75
C GLU A 150 2.95 -0.22 -26.07
N GLU A 151 4.25 0.04 -26.22
CA GLU A 151 4.83 0.64 -27.44
C GLU A 151 4.60 -0.24 -28.68
N ARG A 152 4.51 -1.56 -28.48
CA ARG A 152 4.20 -2.56 -29.51
C ARG A 152 2.71 -2.85 -29.69
N ALA A 153 1.84 -2.08 -29.03
CA ALA A 153 0.39 -2.24 -29.04
C ALA A 153 -0.10 -3.64 -28.62
N LEU A 154 0.66 -4.33 -27.77
CA LEU A 154 0.25 -5.61 -27.14
C LEU A 154 -0.52 -5.40 -25.84
N LEU A 155 -0.42 -4.19 -25.30
CA LEU A 155 -1.18 -3.71 -24.14
C LEU A 155 -1.72 -2.31 -24.45
N ASP A 156 -2.97 -2.05 -24.09
CA ASP A 156 -3.51 -0.69 -24.17
C ASP A 156 -2.89 0.21 -23.09
N PRO A 157 -2.35 1.39 -23.39
CA PRO A 157 -1.82 2.29 -22.36
C PRO A 157 -2.94 2.78 -21.43
N ARG A 158 -2.85 2.49 -20.12
CA ARG A 158 -3.83 2.96 -19.13
C ARG A 158 -3.15 3.34 -17.81
N PRO A 159 -3.40 4.55 -17.27
CA PRO A 159 -2.90 4.93 -15.97
C PRO A 159 -3.38 3.97 -14.88
N GLY A 160 -2.50 3.63 -13.94
CA GLY A 160 -2.85 2.82 -12.77
C GLY A 160 -2.87 1.30 -12.98
N ARG A 161 -2.49 0.79 -14.16
CA ARG A 161 -2.35 -0.66 -14.38
C ARG A 161 -1.26 -1.25 -13.47
N THR A 162 -1.58 -2.35 -12.80
CA THR A 162 -0.63 -3.11 -11.97
C THR A 162 0.24 -4.07 -12.79
N ALA A 163 1.36 -4.51 -12.21
CA ALA A 163 2.26 -5.46 -12.86
C ALA A 163 1.58 -6.81 -13.16
N ASP A 164 0.73 -7.29 -12.23
CA ASP A 164 -0.03 -8.52 -12.39
C ASP A 164 -1.07 -8.42 -13.52
N GLU A 165 -1.78 -7.29 -13.61
CA GLU A 165 -2.73 -7.06 -14.71
C GLU A 165 -2.02 -7.01 -16.07
N ALA A 166 -0.87 -6.33 -16.14
CA ALA A 166 -0.05 -6.30 -17.34
C ALA A 166 0.41 -7.70 -17.75
N ALA A 167 0.90 -8.50 -16.79
CA ALA A 167 1.34 -9.86 -17.04
C ALA A 167 0.18 -10.79 -17.46
N ALA A 168 -1.00 -10.64 -16.85
CA ALA A 168 -2.18 -11.41 -17.20
C ALA A 168 -2.68 -11.08 -18.61
N GLU A 169 -2.74 -9.80 -18.98
CA GLU A 169 -3.17 -9.35 -20.30
C GLU A 169 -2.17 -9.74 -21.39
N ALA A 170 -0.89 -9.44 -21.19
CA ALA A 170 0.17 -9.81 -22.13
C ALA A 170 0.28 -11.34 -22.30
N GLY A 171 0.06 -12.11 -21.22
CA GLY A 171 0.04 -13.56 -21.27
C GLY A 171 -1.10 -14.15 -22.11
N ARG A 172 -2.16 -13.40 -22.42
CA ARG A 172 -3.20 -13.85 -23.37
C ARG A 172 -2.73 -13.74 -24.82
N VAL A 173 -1.92 -12.72 -25.12
CA VAL A 173 -1.39 -12.44 -26.47
C VAL A 173 -0.09 -13.23 -26.74
N LEU A 174 0.65 -13.53 -25.67
CA LEU A 174 1.93 -14.25 -25.66
C LEU A 174 1.86 -15.45 -24.71
N PRO A 175 1.10 -16.51 -25.05
CA PRO A 175 0.84 -17.63 -24.15
C PRO A 175 2.11 -18.38 -23.71
N ASP A 176 3.10 -18.48 -24.61
CA ASP A 176 4.38 -19.15 -24.33
C ASP A 176 5.19 -18.44 -23.23
N HIS A 177 4.98 -17.13 -23.05
CA HIS A 177 5.65 -16.32 -22.03
C HIS A 177 4.78 -16.08 -20.79
N ALA A 178 3.52 -16.51 -20.78
CA ALA A 178 2.55 -16.17 -19.73
C ALA A 178 3.00 -16.60 -18.32
N ALA A 179 3.59 -17.79 -18.17
CA ALA A 179 4.10 -18.25 -16.87
C ALA A 179 5.26 -17.38 -16.36
N ARG A 180 6.15 -16.97 -17.26
CA ARG A 180 7.32 -16.14 -16.94
C ARG A 180 6.91 -14.70 -16.65
N LEU A 181 5.95 -14.16 -17.39
CA LEU A 181 5.34 -12.86 -17.13
C LEU A 181 4.72 -12.80 -15.73
N ARG A 182 3.92 -13.80 -15.34
CA ARG A 182 3.37 -13.88 -13.96
C ARG A 182 4.46 -14.01 -12.91
N SER A 183 5.51 -14.78 -13.19
CA SER A 183 6.66 -14.87 -12.27
C SER A 183 7.39 -13.53 -12.12
N ALA A 184 7.53 -12.76 -13.20
CA ALA A 184 8.16 -11.45 -13.19
C ALA A 184 7.32 -10.42 -12.41
N ALA A 185 5.99 -10.40 -12.61
CA ALA A 185 5.08 -9.55 -11.84
C ALA A 185 5.17 -9.85 -10.34
N ARG A 186 5.12 -11.12 -9.94
CA ARG A 186 5.32 -11.50 -8.53
C ARG A 186 6.67 -11.03 -7.99
N GLN A 187 7.77 -11.26 -8.71
CA GLN A 187 9.08 -10.79 -8.27
C GLN A 187 9.14 -9.26 -8.13
N PHE A 188 8.46 -8.53 -9.01
CA PHE A 188 8.33 -7.08 -8.91
C PHE A 188 7.54 -6.67 -7.66
N ASP A 189 6.39 -7.28 -7.40
CA ASP A 189 5.56 -6.95 -6.24
C ASP A 189 6.25 -7.30 -4.92
N ASP A 190 6.97 -8.42 -4.91
CA ASP A 190 7.77 -8.88 -3.79
C ASP A 190 8.81 -7.85 -3.35
N VAL A 191 9.46 -7.19 -4.32
CA VAL A 191 10.54 -6.22 -4.04
C VAL A 191 10.03 -4.80 -3.91
N THR A 192 8.85 -4.50 -4.46
CA THR A 192 8.25 -3.16 -4.41
C THR A 192 7.35 -2.98 -3.19
N TYR A 193 6.54 -4.00 -2.89
CA TYR A 193 5.53 -3.98 -1.82
C TYR A 193 5.81 -5.03 -0.74
N GLY A 194 6.45 -6.14 -1.08
CA GLY A 194 6.71 -7.25 -0.16
C GLY A 194 7.97 -7.10 0.72
N GLY A 195 8.66 -5.96 0.66
CA GLY A 195 9.87 -5.68 1.46
C GLY A 195 11.08 -6.58 1.17
N ARG A 196 11.06 -7.34 0.07
CA ARG A 196 12.16 -8.25 -0.30
C ARG A 196 13.22 -7.52 -1.12
N THR A 197 14.46 -8.00 -1.03
CA THR A 197 15.56 -7.52 -1.89
C THR A 197 15.76 -8.47 -3.07
N ALA A 198 15.92 -7.94 -4.27
CA ALA A 198 16.30 -8.75 -5.43
C ALA A 198 17.80 -9.08 -5.41
N GLY A 199 18.16 -10.19 -6.06
CA GLY A 199 19.54 -10.51 -6.40
C GLY A 199 19.77 -10.48 -7.91
N GLN A 200 21.05 -10.60 -8.31
CA GLN A 200 21.45 -10.69 -9.72
C GLN A 200 20.66 -11.73 -10.54
N PRO A 201 20.35 -12.94 -10.04
CA PRO A 201 19.59 -13.92 -10.80
C PRO A 201 18.19 -13.43 -11.20
N ALA A 202 17.51 -12.69 -10.33
CA ALA A 202 16.18 -12.14 -10.61
C ALA A 202 16.24 -11.07 -11.71
N TYR A 203 17.23 -10.17 -11.64
CA TYR A 203 17.46 -9.19 -12.70
C TYR A 203 17.76 -9.84 -14.05
N LEU A 204 18.63 -10.85 -14.08
CA LEU A 204 18.96 -11.56 -15.32
C LEU A 204 17.74 -12.28 -15.90
N ALA A 205 16.91 -12.91 -15.06
CA ALA A 205 15.68 -13.55 -15.51
C ALA A 205 14.72 -12.56 -16.19
N LEU A 206 14.52 -11.37 -15.60
CA LEU A 206 13.70 -10.31 -16.21
C LEU A 206 14.35 -9.76 -17.49
N ARG A 207 15.67 -9.56 -17.51
CA ARG A 207 16.38 -9.10 -18.72
C ARG A 207 16.22 -10.09 -19.86
N THR A 208 16.41 -11.38 -19.60
CA THR A 208 16.22 -12.43 -20.61
C THR A 208 14.77 -12.47 -21.09
N LEU A 209 13.80 -12.35 -20.18
CA LEU A 209 12.39 -12.26 -20.56
C LEU A 209 12.10 -11.04 -21.44
N ASP A 210 12.62 -9.86 -21.10
CA ASP A 210 12.48 -8.62 -21.88
C ASP A 210 12.99 -8.80 -23.32
N THR A 211 14.19 -9.38 -23.49
CA THR A 211 14.74 -9.65 -24.82
C THR A 211 13.89 -10.64 -25.61
N GLU A 212 13.47 -11.75 -25.00
CA GLU A 212 12.61 -12.73 -25.68
C GLU A 212 11.26 -12.13 -26.07
N LEU A 213 10.66 -11.30 -25.21
CA LEU A 213 9.41 -10.63 -25.52
C LEU A 213 9.58 -9.70 -26.71
N ASP A 214 10.67 -8.93 -26.78
CA ASP A 214 11.01 -8.02 -27.89
C ASP A 214 11.03 -8.75 -29.24
N GLU A 215 11.58 -9.98 -29.26
CA GLU A 215 11.66 -10.84 -30.44
C GLU A 215 10.37 -11.64 -30.72
N ALA A 216 9.51 -11.83 -29.71
CA ALA A 216 8.32 -12.66 -29.82
C ALA A 216 7.30 -12.09 -30.81
N LYS A 217 6.75 -12.96 -31.66
CA LYS A 217 5.64 -12.62 -32.56
C LYS A 217 4.31 -12.81 -31.85
N PRO A 218 3.46 -11.78 -31.75
CA PRO A 218 2.16 -11.89 -31.10
C PRO A 218 1.22 -12.81 -31.88
N LEU A 219 0.44 -13.65 -31.18
CA LEU A 219 -0.65 -14.40 -31.78
C LEU A 219 -1.90 -13.53 -31.82
N PHE A 220 -2.03 -12.69 -32.86
CA PHE A 220 -3.30 -12.04 -33.15
C PHE A 220 -4.25 -13.06 -33.77
N SER A 221 -5.14 -13.66 -32.97
CA SER A 221 -6.27 -14.43 -33.52
C SER A 221 -7.10 -13.50 -34.41
N GLY A 222 -7.11 -13.80 -35.72
CA GLY A 222 -7.57 -12.91 -36.78
C GLY A 222 -8.97 -12.33 -36.60
N ALA A 223 -9.02 -11.01 -36.44
CA ALA A 223 -10.21 -10.18 -36.69
C ALA A 223 -10.35 -9.88 -38.19
N LEU A 224 -10.51 -10.92 -39.02
CA LEU A 224 -10.95 -10.81 -40.42
C LEU A 224 -12.03 -11.84 -40.74
N ARG A 225 -13.05 -11.95 -39.86
CA ARG A 225 -14.25 -12.75 -40.12
C ARG A 225 -15.53 -11.92 -40.22
N GLY A 226 -15.42 -10.65 -40.64
CA GLY A 226 -16.55 -9.72 -40.72
C GLY A 226 -16.35 -8.60 -41.74
N ALA A 227 -16.09 -8.94 -43.01
CA ALA A 227 -16.24 -8.03 -44.14
C ALA A 227 -16.49 -8.82 -45.43
N ALA A 228 -17.45 -9.74 -45.38
CA ALA A 228 -18.08 -10.36 -46.54
C ALA A 228 -19.47 -10.83 -46.10
N GLY A 229 -20.42 -9.90 -46.17
CA GLY A 229 -21.85 -10.10 -45.97
C GLY A 229 -22.57 -9.05 -46.78
#